data_AF-B3U1L1-F1
#
_entry.id   AF-B3U1L1-F1
#
_cell.length_a   1.000
_cell.length_b   1.000
_cell.length_c   1.000
_cell.angle_alpha   90.00
_cell.angle_beta   90.00
_cell.angle_gamma   90.00
#
_symmetry.space_group_name_H-M   'P 1'
#
loop_
_entity.id
_entity.type
_entity.pdbx_description
1 polymer ?
#
loop_
_entity_poly.entity_id
_entity_poly.type
_entity_poly.pdbx_seq_one_letter_code
_entity_poly.pdbx_strand_id
1 'polypeptide(L)'
;AAAGQWGSCDRIRELMKDRGVKKVPGRAWIEVASRVHSFAVDDQGHPQINEIHAELQRLSGPMKEAGYEPDTRFVLHDVEEEEKVFRLCHHSEKLAIAFGLLNTVPGTRLQIYKNLRVCVDCHTATKFIAKVAGREIVVRDANRFHHFKDGF
;
A
#
# COMPACT_ATOMS: atom_id res chain seq x y z
N ALA A 1 24.96 12.62 -8.60
CA ALA A 1 26.02 11.60 -8.57
C ALA A 1 25.79 10.70 -7.35
N ALA A 2 25.41 9.44 -7.55
CA ALA A 2 25.16 8.45 -6.48
C ALA A 2 25.79 7.09 -6.82
N ALA A 3 27.03 7.12 -7.31
CA ALA A 3 27.83 5.93 -7.57
C ALA A 3 28.76 5.72 -6.37
N GLY A 4 28.43 4.79 -5.46
CA GLY A 4 29.37 4.44 -4.38
C GLY A 4 28.82 3.67 -3.17
N GLN A 5 27.51 3.55 -2.97
CA GLN A 5 26.95 2.91 -1.76
C GLN A 5 26.36 1.50 -1.96
N TRP A 6 26.34 0.99 -3.19
CA TRP A 6 25.71 -0.30 -3.53
C TRP A 6 26.42 -1.49 -2.88
N GLY A 7 27.76 -1.56 -2.96
CA GLY A 7 28.54 -2.61 -2.31
C GLY A 7 28.43 -2.62 -0.78
N SER A 8 28.09 -1.49 -0.16
CA SER A 8 27.86 -1.40 1.28
C SER A 8 26.48 -1.92 1.68
N CYS A 9 25.45 -1.65 0.87
CA CYS A 9 24.09 -2.13 1.10
C CYS A 9 23.98 -3.65 0.94
N ASP A 10 24.62 -4.22 -0.07
CA ASP A 10 24.62 -5.67 -0.30
C ASP A 10 25.36 -6.42 0.80
N ARG A 11 26.51 -5.88 1.24
CA ARG A 11 27.25 -6.43 2.38
C ARG A 11 26.47 -6.38 3.69
N ILE A 12 25.69 -5.32 3.93
CA ILE A 12 24.78 -5.26 5.08
C ILE A 12 23.65 -6.29 4.94
N ARG A 13 23.15 -6.51 3.72
CA ARG A 13 22.09 -7.49 3.44
C ARG A 13 22.55 -8.92 3.67
N GLU A 14 23.77 -9.26 3.24
CA GLU A 14 24.42 -10.54 3.52
C GLU A 14 24.64 -10.71 5.02
N LEU A 15 25.19 -9.70 5.69
CA LEU A 15 25.40 -9.74 7.15
C LEU A 15 24.09 -9.92 7.93
N MET A 16 22.98 -9.35 7.45
CA MET A 16 21.65 -9.57 8.00
C MET A 16 21.16 -10.99 7.79
N LYS A 17 21.38 -11.59 6.61
CA LYS A 17 21.05 -12.99 6.33
C LYS A 17 21.87 -13.94 7.20
N ASP A 18 23.18 -13.73 7.29
CA ASP A 18 24.11 -14.53 8.10
C ASP A 18 23.76 -14.50 9.59
N ARG A 19 23.26 -13.36 10.07
CA ARG A 19 22.78 -13.18 11.45
C ARG A 19 21.33 -13.67 11.68
N GLY A 20 20.70 -14.27 10.67
CA GLY A 20 19.32 -14.78 10.76
C GLY A 20 18.25 -13.69 10.92
N VAL A 21 18.57 -12.43 10.57
CA VAL A 21 17.63 -11.31 10.67
C VAL A 21 16.53 -11.47 9.61
N LYS A 22 15.36 -11.95 10.03
CA LYS A 22 14.17 -12.02 9.17
C LYS A 22 13.51 -10.65 9.10
N LYS A 23 13.37 -10.10 7.89
CA LYS A 23 12.55 -8.90 7.68
C LYS A 23 11.09 -9.26 7.96
N VAL A 24 10.45 -8.51 8.85
CA VAL A 24 9.01 -8.61 9.08
C VAL A 24 8.30 -8.13 7.81
N PRO A 25 7.43 -8.93 7.18
CA PRO A 25 6.68 -8.50 6.01
C PRO A 25 5.70 -7.38 6.39
N GLY A 26 5.55 -6.41 5.50
CA GLY A 26 4.54 -5.36 5.66
C GLY A 26 3.14 -5.97 5.51
N ARG A 27 2.28 -5.72 6.51
CA ARG A 27 0.89 -6.17 6.52
C ARG A 27 -0.01 -5.01 6.92
N ALA A 28 -1.09 -4.84 6.17
CA ALA A 28 -2.16 -3.92 6.53
C ALA A 28 -3.42 -4.70 6.90
N TRP A 29 -4.32 -4.09 7.67
CA TRP A 29 -5.61 -4.68 7.98
C TRP A 29 -6.69 -3.62 8.22
N ILE A 30 -7.93 -4.05 8.11
CA ILE A 30 -9.15 -3.28 8.37
C ILE A 30 -10.15 -4.18 9.10
N GLU A 31 -10.96 -3.57 9.96
CA GLU A 31 -12.10 -4.24 10.57
C GLU A 31 -13.39 -3.87 9.83
N VAL A 32 -14.12 -4.88 9.33
CA VAL A 32 -15.43 -4.72 8.68
C VAL A 32 -16.36 -5.80 9.22
N ALA A 33 -17.59 -5.43 9.57
CA ALA A 33 -18.58 -6.36 10.14
C ALA A 33 -18.02 -7.22 11.30
N SER A 34 -17.28 -6.57 12.22
CA SER A 34 -16.63 -7.20 13.38
C SER A 34 -15.63 -8.30 13.05
N ARG A 35 -15.09 -8.30 11.83
CA ARG A 35 -14.03 -9.21 11.38
C ARG A 35 -12.81 -8.43 10.94
N VAL A 36 -11.64 -8.91 11.33
CA VAL A 36 -10.36 -8.35 10.89
C VAL A 36 -9.94 -9.01 9.59
N HIS A 37 -9.73 -8.21 8.56
CA HIS A 37 -9.23 -8.63 7.25
C HIS A 37 -7.81 -8.10 7.09
N SER A 38 -6.83 -8.99 6.94
CA SER A 38 -5.41 -8.65 6.83
C SER A 38 -4.88 -9.02 5.45
N PHE A 39 -4.05 -8.15 4.91
CA PHE A 39 -3.46 -8.26 3.58
C PHE A 39 -1.93 -8.16 3.66
N ALA A 40 -1.24 -8.97 2.87
CA ALA A 40 0.17 -8.80 2.56
C ALA A 40 0.36 -8.20 1.15
N VAL A 41 1.60 -7.91 0.75
CA VAL A 41 1.91 -7.58 -0.65
C VAL A 41 1.64 -8.82 -1.50
N ASP A 42 1.03 -8.64 -2.66
CA ASP A 42 0.66 -9.71 -3.62
C ASP A 42 -0.22 -10.81 -3.01
N ASP A 43 -1.02 -10.48 -1.99
CA ASP A 43 -1.92 -11.44 -1.35
C ASP A 43 -2.85 -12.10 -2.38
N GLN A 44 -2.96 -13.43 -2.35
CA GLN A 44 -3.89 -14.21 -3.18
C GLN A 44 -4.85 -15.05 -2.32
N GLY A 45 -4.72 -15.00 -0.99
CA GLY A 45 -5.42 -15.89 -0.07
C GLY A 45 -6.78 -15.37 0.38
N HIS A 46 -7.10 -14.11 0.09
CA HIS A 46 -8.37 -13.52 0.51
C HIS A 46 -9.53 -14.01 -0.39
N PRO A 47 -10.68 -14.43 0.16
CA PRO A 47 -11.80 -14.93 -0.65
C PRO A 47 -12.32 -13.95 -1.71
N GLN A 48 -12.18 -12.65 -1.46
CA GLN A 48 -12.59 -11.57 -2.38
C GLN A 48 -11.41 -10.91 -3.10
N ILE A 49 -10.27 -11.61 -3.26
CA ILE A 49 -9.06 -10.96 -3.80
C ILE A 49 -9.25 -10.44 -5.22
N ASN A 50 -10.03 -11.14 -6.05
CA ASN A 50 -10.30 -10.73 -7.42
C ASN A 50 -11.11 -9.43 -7.47
N GLU A 51 -12.12 -9.29 -6.61
CA GLU A 51 -12.93 -8.09 -6.47
C GLU A 51 -12.09 -6.92 -5.95
N ILE A 52 -11.20 -7.17 -4.99
CA ILE A 52 -10.26 -6.17 -4.48
C ILE A 52 -9.35 -5.66 -5.59
N HIS A 53 -8.78 -6.54 -6.41
CA HIS A 53 -7.94 -6.14 -7.56
C HIS A 53 -8.75 -5.38 -8.61
N ALA A 54 -9.97 -5.82 -8.91
CA ALA A 54 -10.86 -5.12 -9.83
C ALA A 54 -11.20 -3.71 -9.33
N GLU A 55 -11.42 -3.53 -8.02
CA GLU A 55 -11.66 -2.22 -7.43
C GLU A 55 -10.43 -1.30 -7.52
N LEU A 56 -9.22 -1.83 -7.30
CA LEU A 56 -7.99 -1.06 -7.52
C LEU A 56 -7.83 -0.65 -8.99
N GLN A 57 -8.14 -1.54 -9.92
CA GLN A 57 -8.14 -1.24 -11.35
C GLN A 57 -9.18 -0.16 -11.68
N ARG A 58 -10.37 -0.23 -11.10
CA ARG A 58 -11.43 0.78 -11.28
C ARG A 58 -11.00 2.16 -10.78
N LEU A 59 -10.26 2.23 -9.68
CA LEU A 59 -9.74 3.48 -9.11
C LEU A 59 -8.58 4.08 -9.93
N SER A 60 -7.84 3.26 -10.67
CA SER A 60 -6.62 3.69 -11.39
C SER A 60 -6.86 4.83 -12.39
N GLY A 61 -7.94 4.76 -13.17
CA GLY A 61 -8.31 5.79 -14.14
C GLY A 61 -8.60 7.15 -13.49
N PRO A 62 -9.59 7.24 -12.60
CA PRO A 62 -9.89 8.49 -11.88
C PRO A 62 -8.72 9.04 -11.06
N MET A 63 -7.90 8.16 -10.46
CA MET A 63 -6.69 8.60 -9.75
C MET A 63 -5.69 9.26 -10.72
N LYS A 64 -5.46 8.65 -11.90
CA LYS A 64 -4.58 9.21 -12.93
C LYS A 64 -5.11 10.54 -13.46
N GLU A 65 -6.41 10.65 -13.73
CA GLU A 65 -7.06 11.90 -14.14
C GLU A 65 -6.93 13.00 -13.07
N ALA A 66 -6.96 12.62 -11.79
CA ALA A 66 -6.75 13.53 -10.68
C ALA A 66 -5.27 13.95 -10.51
N GLY A 67 -4.32 13.31 -11.20
CA GLY A 67 -2.89 13.62 -11.15
C GLY A 67 -2.03 12.68 -10.30
N TYR A 68 -2.53 11.48 -9.96
CA TYR A 68 -1.72 10.46 -9.29
C TYR A 68 -0.70 9.84 -10.25
N GLU A 69 0.56 9.84 -9.84
CA GLU A 69 1.66 9.17 -10.52
C GLU A 69 2.37 8.23 -9.52
N PRO A 70 2.46 6.91 -9.82
CA PRO A 70 3.15 5.97 -8.94
C PRO A 70 4.63 6.30 -8.78
N ASP A 71 5.12 6.32 -7.53
CA ASP A 71 6.54 6.59 -7.25
C ASP A 71 7.39 5.30 -7.23
N THR A 72 8.03 4.97 -8.35
CA THR A 72 8.84 3.74 -8.52
C THR A 72 10.26 3.83 -7.95
N ARG A 73 10.70 5.00 -7.47
CA ARG A 73 12.11 5.26 -7.08
C ARG A 73 12.63 4.37 -5.95
N PHE A 74 11.74 3.77 -5.16
CA PHE A 74 12.08 2.96 -3.98
C PHE A 74 11.79 1.46 -4.14
N VAL A 75 11.36 1.01 -5.32
CA VAL A 75 11.22 -0.41 -5.64
C VAL A 75 12.58 -0.97 -6.09
N LEU A 76 12.82 -2.28 -5.88
CA LEU A 76 14.06 -2.97 -6.28
C LEU A 76 14.47 -2.58 -7.70
N HIS A 77 15.73 -2.19 -7.89
CA HIS A 77 16.19 -1.63 -9.16
C HIS A 77 16.17 -2.65 -10.32
N ASP A 78 16.34 -3.93 -9.99
CA ASP A 78 16.47 -5.06 -10.94
C ASP A 78 15.12 -5.67 -11.40
N VAL A 79 14.03 -4.90 -11.32
CA VAL A 79 12.74 -5.30 -11.91
C VAL A 79 12.29 -4.26 -12.93
N GLU A 80 11.59 -4.71 -13.98
CA GLU A 80 11.04 -3.84 -15.03
C GLU A 80 10.10 -2.80 -14.42
N GLU A 81 10.00 -1.61 -15.04
CA GLU A 81 9.18 -0.51 -14.50
C GLU A 81 7.69 -0.90 -14.39
N GLU A 82 7.15 -1.68 -15.32
CA GLU A 82 5.78 -2.21 -15.22
C GLU A 82 5.60 -3.10 -14.00
N GLU A 83 6.60 -3.92 -13.66
CA GLU A 83 6.56 -4.78 -12.48
C GLU A 83 6.68 -3.94 -11.19
N LYS A 84 7.45 -2.84 -11.20
CA LYS A 84 7.50 -1.89 -10.08
C LYS A 84 6.14 -1.25 -9.84
N VAL A 85 5.50 -0.75 -10.89
CA VAL A 85 4.15 -0.15 -10.81
C VAL A 85 3.14 -1.20 -10.36
N PHE A 86 3.21 -2.41 -10.88
CA PHE A 86 2.35 -3.52 -10.46
C PHE A 86 2.48 -3.78 -8.95
N ARG A 87 3.69 -3.97 -8.43
CA ARG A 87 3.90 -4.21 -6.99
C ARG A 87 3.41 -3.04 -6.14
N LEU A 88 3.62 -1.79 -6.57
CA LEU A 88 3.10 -0.61 -5.88
C LEU A 88 1.57 -0.60 -5.84
N CYS A 89 0.89 -1.00 -6.91
CA CYS A 89 -0.56 -1.13 -6.94
C CYS A 89 -1.07 -2.19 -5.95
N HIS A 90 -0.31 -3.26 -5.72
CA HIS A 90 -0.68 -4.40 -4.86
C HIS A 90 -0.09 -4.32 -3.45
N HIS A 91 0.31 -3.13 -3.00
CA HIS A 91 0.66 -2.92 -1.61
C HIS A 91 -0.52 -3.19 -0.68
N SER A 92 -0.25 -3.80 0.47
CA SER A 92 -1.26 -4.22 1.45
C SER A 92 -2.23 -3.11 1.87
N GLU A 93 -1.75 -1.86 1.94
CA GLU A 93 -2.55 -0.69 2.29
C GLU A 93 -3.65 -0.44 1.26
N LYS A 94 -3.31 -0.50 -0.04
CA LYS A 94 -4.25 -0.32 -1.14
C LYS A 94 -5.27 -1.46 -1.17
N LEU A 95 -4.83 -2.71 -0.95
CA LEU A 95 -5.71 -3.87 -0.84
C LEU A 95 -6.72 -3.70 0.31
N ALA A 96 -6.27 -3.27 1.49
CA ALA A 96 -7.14 -3.04 2.64
C ALA A 96 -8.15 -1.91 2.39
N ILE A 97 -7.72 -0.82 1.73
CA ILE A 97 -8.62 0.28 1.36
C ILE A 97 -9.67 -0.18 0.35
N ALA A 98 -9.27 -0.87 -0.73
CA ALA A 98 -10.19 -1.39 -1.74
C ALA A 98 -11.20 -2.37 -1.14
N PHE A 99 -10.76 -3.28 -0.27
CA PHE A 99 -11.67 -4.14 0.49
C PHE A 99 -12.68 -3.33 1.33
N GLY A 100 -12.21 -2.29 2.02
CA GLY A 100 -13.07 -1.39 2.78
C GLY A 100 -14.10 -0.65 1.92
N LEU A 101 -13.71 -0.19 0.73
CA LEU A 101 -14.61 0.46 -0.23
C LEU A 101 -15.72 -0.47 -0.71
N LEU A 102 -15.39 -1.73 -0.99
CA LEU A 102 -16.33 -2.75 -1.46
C LEU A 102 -17.33 -3.19 -0.39
N ASN A 103 -16.89 -3.30 0.87
CA ASN A 103 -17.65 -3.98 1.92
C ASN A 103 -18.25 -3.03 2.97
N THR A 104 -18.25 -1.71 2.72
CA THR A 104 -18.89 -0.73 3.60
C THR A 104 -19.76 0.24 2.82
N VAL A 105 -20.77 0.82 3.48
CA VAL A 105 -21.69 1.79 2.86
C VAL A 105 -20.91 3.03 2.37
N PRO A 106 -21.20 3.58 1.18
CA PRO A 106 -20.60 4.83 0.70
C PRO A 106 -20.58 5.95 1.76
N GLY A 107 -19.48 6.70 1.84
CA GLY A 107 -19.28 7.72 2.86
C GLY A 107 -18.82 7.21 4.23
N THR A 108 -18.84 5.89 4.48
CA THR A 108 -18.29 5.32 5.72
C THR A 108 -16.80 5.60 5.81
N ARG A 109 -16.34 6.12 6.95
CA ARG A 109 -14.92 6.31 7.23
C ARG A 109 -14.20 4.96 7.28
N LEU A 110 -13.07 4.85 6.60
CA LEU A 110 -12.23 3.65 6.63
C LEU A 110 -11.10 3.82 7.65
N GLN A 111 -10.87 2.80 8.48
CA GLN A 111 -9.76 2.75 9.44
C GLN A 111 -8.81 1.61 9.07
N ILE A 112 -7.65 1.97 8.55
CA ILE A 112 -6.61 1.04 8.12
C ILE A 112 -5.49 1.02 9.15
N TYR A 113 -4.96 -0.16 9.42
CA TYR A 113 -3.84 -0.35 10.31
C TYR A 113 -2.69 -1.00 9.55
N LYS A 114 -1.45 -0.62 9.87
CA LYS A 114 -0.24 -1.12 9.23
C LYS A 114 0.84 -1.35 10.29
N ASN A 115 1.55 -2.48 10.20
CA ASN A 115 2.63 -2.83 11.14
C ASN A 115 3.96 -2.10 10.86
N LEU A 116 4.14 -1.55 9.66
CA LEU A 116 5.30 -0.78 9.23
C LEU A 116 4.89 0.66 8.92
N ARG A 117 5.86 1.57 8.77
CA ARG A 117 5.59 2.93 8.28
C ARG A 117 5.00 2.88 6.86
N VAL A 118 3.98 3.69 6.59
CA VAL A 118 3.40 3.80 5.23
C VAL A 118 4.48 4.32 4.27
N CYS A 119 4.61 3.69 3.10
CA CYS A 119 5.52 4.19 2.07
C CYS A 119 4.99 5.48 1.42
N VAL A 120 5.88 6.23 0.77
CA VAL A 120 5.53 7.52 0.15
C VAL A 120 4.44 7.35 -0.91
N ASP A 121 4.55 6.32 -1.75
CA ASP A 121 3.55 6.03 -2.78
C ASP A 121 2.18 5.71 -2.17
N CYS A 122 2.10 4.82 -1.18
CA CYS A 122 0.82 4.48 -0.54
C CYS A 122 0.20 5.67 0.19
N HIS A 123 1.01 6.53 0.79
CA HIS A 123 0.53 7.76 1.41
C HIS A 123 -0.10 8.68 0.36
N THR A 124 0.56 8.88 -0.78
CA THR A 124 0.03 9.69 -1.88
C THR A 124 -1.20 9.04 -2.50
N ALA A 125 -1.16 7.74 -2.81
CA ALA A 125 -2.29 7.01 -3.35
C ALA A 125 -3.52 7.09 -2.44
N THR A 126 -3.35 7.00 -1.11
CA THR A 126 -4.46 7.10 -0.15
C THR A 126 -5.15 8.45 -0.23
N LYS A 127 -4.41 9.55 -0.45
CA LYS A 127 -4.99 10.89 -0.68
C LYS A 127 -5.91 10.89 -1.91
N PHE A 128 -5.41 10.36 -3.02
CA PHE A 128 -6.17 10.30 -4.26
C PHE A 128 -7.38 9.39 -4.15
N ILE A 129 -7.25 8.24 -3.49
CA ILE A 129 -8.38 7.34 -3.24
C ILE A 129 -9.42 8.03 -2.34
N ALA A 130 -9.01 8.71 -1.27
CA ALA A 130 -9.92 9.46 -0.40
C ALA A 130 -10.72 10.51 -1.17
N LYS A 131 -10.06 11.25 -2.08
CA LYS A 131 -10.69 12.24 -2.96
C LYS A 131 -11.65 11.60 -3.97
N VAL A 132 -11.19 10.59 -4.71
CA VAL A 132 -11.97 9.92 -5.77
C VAL A 132 -13.17 9.17 -5.21
N ALA A 133 -13.00 8.49 -4.08
CA ALA A 133 -14.06 7.73 -3.44
C ALA A 133 -14.99 8.60 -2.57
N GLY A 134 -14.66 9.88 -2.36
CA GLY A 134 -15.41 10.78 -1.49
C GLY A 134 -15.51 10.26 -0.05
N ARG A 135 -14.39 9.76 0.50
CA ARG A 135 -14.35 9.09 1.81
C ARG A 135 -13.19 9.56 2.66
N GLU A 136 -13.46 9.69 3.96
CA GLU A 136 -12.40 9.83 4.95
C GLU A 136 -11.69 8.48 5.14
N ILE A 137 -10.37 8.48 5.03
CA ILE A 137 -9.53 7.31 5.27
C ILE A 137 -8.53 7.67 6.35
N VAL A 138 -8.43 6.86 7.38
CA VAL A 138 -7.44 7.03 8.44
C VAL A 138 -6.54 5.82 8.49
N VAL A 139 -5.24 6.05 8.34
CA VAL A 139 -4.22 5.00 8.38
C VAL A 139 -3.41 5.16 9.65
N ARG A 140 -3.45 4.16 10.53
CA ARG A 140 -2.52 4.03 11.66
C ARG A 140 -1.35 3.16 11.23
N ASP A 141 -0.17 3.73 11.20
CA ASP A 141 1.06 2.98 10.93
C ASP A 141 1.88 2.77 12.20
N ALA A 142 3.09 2.20 12.07
CA ALA A 142 3.97 1.94 13.20
C ALA A 142 4.35 3.19 14.02
N ASN A 143 4.24 4.38 13.43
CA ASN A 143 4.74 5.62 14.01
C ASN A 143 3.62 6.59 14.38
N ARG A 144 2.56 6.68 13.58
CA ARG A 144 1.53 7.73 13.71
C ARG A 144 0.23 7.41 12.97
N PHE A 145 -0.73 8.31 13.16
CA PHE A 145 -1.96 8.36 12.38
C PHE A 145 -1.79 9.32 11.20
N HIS A 146 -2.32 8.93 10.05
CA HIS A 146 -2.45 9.75 8.86
C HIS A 146 -3.94 9.86 8.55
N HIS A 147 -4.43 11.08 8.41
CA HIS A 147 -5.84 11.36 8.13
C HIS A 147 -5.94 11.89 6.71
N PHE A 148 -6.80 11.26 5.92
CA PHE A 148 -6.99 11.61 4.52
C PHE A 148 -8.44 11.99 4.28
N LYS A 149 -8.66 13.22 3.82
CA LYS A 149 -9.98 13.73 3.44
C LYS A 149 -9.85 14.72 2.29
N ASP A 150 -10.69 14.57 1.27
CA ASP A 150 -10.74 15.45 0.09
C ASP A 150 -9.38 15.67 -0.61
N GLY A 151 -8.46 14.69 -0.48
CA GLY A 151 -7.13 14.73 -1.10
C GLY A 151 -5.98 15.23 -0.22
N PHE A 152 -6.22 15.53 1.06
CA PHE A 152 -5.21 16.05 1.99
C PHE A 152 -4.87 15.07 3.09
#